data_AF-A0A257JHH8-F1
#
_entry.id   AF-A0A257JHH8-F1
#
_cell.length_a   1.000
_cell.length_b   1.000
_cell.length_c   1.000
_cell.angle_alpha   90.00
_cell.angle_beta   90.00
_cell.angle_gamma   90.00
#
_symmetry.space_group_name_H-M   'P 1'
#
loop_
_entity.id
_entity.type
_entity.pdbx_description
1 polymer ?
#
loop_
_entity_poly.entity_id
_entity_poly.type
_entity_poly.pdbx_seq_one_letter_code
_entity_poly.pdbx_strand_id
1 'polypeptide(L)'
;ELARRHPALPVPLLARWARAYGGRVDRWLGNPLGAEVAPGLFEAELDYLNQHEWARTADDVLWRRSKLGLHLSEDQRAGVAAWCKAHWPA
;
A
#
# COMPACT_ATOMS: atom_id res chain seq x y z
N GLU A 1 6.87 11.26 14.78
CA GLU A 1 7.42 10.01 15.37
C GLU A 1 7.82 8.97 14.32
N LEU A 2 6.91 8.54 13.43
CA LEU A 2 7.21 7.55 12.37
C LEU A 2 8.42 7.91 11.49
N ALA A 3 8.50 9.16 11.01
CA ALA A 3 9.63 9.65 10.21
C ALA A 3 11.00 9.55 10.92
N ARG A 4 11.02 9.67 12.25
CA ARG A 4 12.24 9.52 13.05
C ARG A 4 12.70 8.06 13.12
N ARG A 5 11.74 7.12 13.12
CA ARG A 5 12.01 5.67 13.14
C ARG A 5 12.41 5.10 11.78
N HIS A 6 11.97 5.74 10.68
CA HIS A 6 12.24 5.30 9.32
C HIS A 6 12.86 6.43 8.46
N PRO A 7 14.08 6.90 8.78
CA PRO A 7 14.68 8.06 8.12
C PRO A 7 15.05 7.83 6.65
N ALA A 8 15.14 6.57 6.22
CA ALA A 8 15.44 6.20 4.84
C ALA A 8 14.23 6.32 3.89
N LEU A 9 13.02 6.51 4.41
CA LEU A 9 11.80 6.54 3.61
C LEU A 9 11.32 7.97 3.36
N PRO A 10 10.74 8.27 2.17
CA PRO A 10 10.24 9.59 1.85
C PRO A 10 9.21 10.09 2.87
N VAL A 11 9.39 11.31 3.38
CA VAL A 11 8.47 11.91 4.35
C VAL A 11 7.02 11.95 3.85
N PRO A 12 6.71 12.29 2.58
CA PRO A 12 5.34 12.26 2.09
C PRO A 12 4.68 10.88 2.16
N LEU A 13 5.46 9.82 1.92
CA LEU A 13 5.00 8.43 2.01
C LEU A 13 4.65 8.06 3.45
N LEU A 14 5.55 8.35 4.38
CA LEU A 14 5.33 8.13 5.81
C LEU A 14 4.12 8.92 6.33
N ALA A 15 3.92 10.16 5.86
CA ALA A 15 2.76 10.97 6.20
C ALA A 15 1.45 10.40 5.64
N ARG A 16 1.47 9.78 4.45
CA ARG A 16 0.31 9.05 3.90
C ARG A 16 -0.02 7.84 4.76
N TRP A 17 0.97 7.01 5.09
CA TRP A 17 0.75 5.82 5.90
C TRP A 17 0.30 6.13 7.32
N ALA A 18 0.86 7.16 7.95
CA ALA A 18 0.44 7.61 9.27
C ALA A 18 -1.05 8.02 9.27
N ARG A 19 -1.53 8.69 8.22
CA ARG A 19 -2.94 9.08 8.09
C ARG A 19 -3.87 7.90 7.81
N ALA A 20 -3.42 6.95 6.98
CA ALA A 20 -4.24 5.80 6.59
C ALA A 20 -4.32 4.73 7.70
N TYR A 21 -3.20 4.43 8.34
CA TYR A 21 -3.08 3.28 9.24
C TYR A 21 -2.93 3.68 10.72
N GLY A 22 -2.53 4.92 11.01
CA GLY A 22 -2.16 5.33 12.36
C GLY A 22 -1.04 4.43 12.90
N GLY A 23 -1.15 4.03 14.17
CA GLY A 23 -0.21 3.10 14.79
C GLY A 23 -0.19 1.69 14.17
N ARG A 24 -1.17 1.33 13.33
CA ARG A 24 -1.17 0.02 12.66
C ARG A 24 -0.11 -0.09 11.57
N VAL A 25 0.51 1.02 11.16
CA VAL A 25 1.61 1.01 10.18
C VAL A 25 2.76 0.11 10.63
N ASP A 26 3.02 0.04 11.94
CA ASP A 26 4.10 -0.76 12.51
C ASP A 26 3.90 -2.26 12.34
N ARG A 27 2.66 -2.72 12.05
CA ARG A 27 2.36 -4.14 11.83
C ARG A 27 2.95 -4.69 10.54
N TRP A 28 3.22 -3.82 9.57
CA TRP A 28 3.65 -4.24 8.24
C TRP A 28 4.91 -3.51 7.76
N LEU A 29 5.16 -2.28 8.23
CA LEU A 29 6.37 -1.52 7.88
C LEU A 29 7.67 -2.12 8.45
N GLY A 30 7.57 -3.08 9.38
CA GLY A 30 8.71 -3.82 9.92
C GLY A 30 9.19 -4.99 9.05
N ASN A 31 8.44 -5.36 8.01
CA ASN A 31 8.82 -6.38 7.03
C ASN A 31 9.56 -5.72 5.86
N PRO A 32 10.29 -6.50 5.01
CA PRO A 32 10.75 -5.98 3.74
C PRO A 32 9.59 -5.36 2.96
N LEU A 33 9.74 -4.12 2.49
CA LEU A 33 8.67 -3.42 1.75
C LEU A 33 8.27 -4.15 0.46
N GLY A 34 9.20 -4.90 -0.13
CA GLY A 34 9.04 -5.51 -1.45
C GLY A 34 9.11 -4.48 -2.58
N ALA A 35 8.61 -4.87 -3.75
CA ALA A 35 8.58 -4.00 -4.91
C ALA A 35 7.62 -2.82 -4.72
N GLU A 36 7.92 -1.70 -5.38
CA GLU A 36 6.96 -0.61 -5.55
C GLU A 36 6.06 -0.95 -6.74
N VAL A 37 4.83 -1.39 -6.45
CA VAL A 37 3.85 -1.85 -7.46
C VAL A 37 3.25 -0.68 -8.23
N ALA A 38 3.08 0.45 -7.53
CA ALA A 38 2.72 1.74 -8.11
C ALA A 38 3.33 2.85 -7.23
N PRO A 39 3.45 4.11 -7.71
CA PRO A 39 4.05 5.18 -6.93
C PRO A 39 3.50 5.31 -5.50
N GLY A 40 4.37 5.07 -4.53
CA GLY A 40 4.06 5.07 -3.11
C GLY A 40 3.22 3.90 -2.61
N LEU A 41 3.02 2.83 -3.38
CA LEU A 41 2.28 1.62 -3.00
C LEU A 41 3.18 0.39 -3.15
N PHE A 42 3.49 -0.23 -2.01
CA PHE A 42 4.45 -1.33 -1.93
C PHE A 42 3.75 -2.66 -1.63
N GLU A 43 4.41 -3.78 -1.97
CA GLU A 43 3.90 -5.13 -1.75
C GLU A 43 3.50 -5.37 -0.29
N ALA A 44 4.33 -4.95 0.67
CA ALA A 44 4.02 -5.10 2.09
C ALA A 44 2.70 -4.41 2.51
N GLU A 45 2.36 -3.28 1.88
CA GLU A 45 1.08 -2.60 2.13
C GLU A 45 -0.08 -3.37 1.49
N LEU A 46 0.09 -3.88 0.26
CA LEU A 46 -0.90 -4.69 -0.42
C LEU A 46 -1.21 -5.98 0.35
N ASP A 47 -0.18 -6.68 0.81
CA ASP A 47 -0.31 -7.88 1.63
C ASP A 47 -1.01 -7.60 2.95
N TYR A 48 -0.66 -6.50 3.62
CA TYR A 48 -1.36 -6.08 4.84
C TYR A 48 -2.83 -5.81 4.57
N LEU A 49 -3.16 -5.09 3.49
CA LEU A 49 -4.55 -4.79 3.12
C LEU A 49 -5.35 -6.06 2.80
N ASN A 50 -4.73 -7.05 2.15
CA ASN A 50 -5.38 -8.32 1.85
C ASN A 50 -5.63 -9.15 3.11
N GLN A 51 -4.58 -9.32 3.94
CA GLN A 51 -4.61 -10.20 5.11
C GLN A 51 -5.38 -9.61 6.29
N HIS A 52 -5.38 -8.29 6.45
CA HIS A 52 -5.90 -7.62 7.65
C HIS A 52 -7.05 -6.64 7.40
N GLU A 53 -7.26 -6.20 6.14
CA GLU A 53 -8.30 -5.23 5.80
C GLU A 53 -9.29 -5.73 4.72
N TRP A 54 -9.27 -7.05 4.45
CA TRP A 54 -10.15 -7.75 3.51
C TRP A 54 -10.15 -7.16 2.10
N ALA A 55 -9.04 -6.58 1.65
CA ALA A 55 -8.90 -6.18 0.25
C ALA A 55 -8.77 -7.44 -0.63
N ARG A 56 -9.76 -7.72 -1.47
CA ARG A 56 -9.78 -8.87 -2.38
C ARG A 56 -9.53 -8.48 -3.82
N THR A 57 -9.66 -7.19 -4.15
CA THR A 57 -9.43 -6.67 -5.49
C THR A 57 -8.60 -5.39 -5.46
N ALA A 58 -8.04 -5.02 -6.62
CA ALA A 58 -7.37 -3.74 -6.78
C ALA A 58 -8.32 -2.55 -6.49
N ASP A 59 -9.61 -2.68 -6.78
CA ASP A 59 -10.57 -1.61 -6.49
C ASP A 59 -10.74 -1.38 -4.98
N ASP A 60 -10.63 -2.44 -4.18
CA ASP A 60 -10.67 -2.36 -2.73
C ASP A 60 -9.50 -1.52 -2.22
N VAL A 61 -8.30 -1.79 -2.75
CA VAL A 61 -7.09 -1.03 -2.43
C VAL A 61 -7.23 0.41 -2.90
N LEU A 62 -7.49 0.60 -4.19
CA LEU A 62 -7.37 1.89 -4.87
C LEU A 62 -8.47 2.87 -4.48
N TRP A 63 -9.69 2.38 -4.26
CA TRP A 63 -10.86 3.24 -4.06
C TRP A 63 -11.45 3.19 -2.67
N ARG A 64 -11.17 2.17 -1.85
CA ARG A 64 -11.75 2.07 -0.51
C ARG A 64 -10.72 2.23 0.60
N ARG A 65 -9.58 1.54 0.53
CA ARG A 65 -8.57 1.52 1.60
C ARG A 65 -7.54 2.64 1.52
N SER A 66 -7.08 2.98 0.31
CA SER A 66 -5.99 3.95 0.15
C SER A 66 -6.38 5.25 -0.56
N LYS A 67 -7.42 5.22 -1.40
CA LYS A 67 -7.79 6.31 -2.33
C LYS A 67 -6.72 6.66 -3.37
N LEU A 68 -5.69 5.83 -3.54
CA LEU A 68 -4.64 6.04 -4.54
C LEU A 68 -5.16 6.02 -5.98
N GLY A 69 -6.33 5.42 -6.23
CA GLY A 69 -6.97 5.47 -7.54
C GLY A 69 -7.20 6.89 -8.08
N LEU A 70 -7.32 7.89 -7.19
CA LEU A 70 -7.48 9.31 -7.53
C LEU A 70 -6.19 9.96 -8.06
N HIS A 71 -5.03 9.35 -7.82
CA HIS A 71 -3.72 9.93 -8.10
C HIS A 71 -2.92 9.15 -9.15
N LEU A 72 -3.24 7.86 -9.33
CA LEU A 72 -2.55 7.00 -10.28
C LEU A 72 -3.08 7.18 -11.71
N SER A 73 -2.24 6.95 -12.71
CA SER A 73 -2.65 6.83 -14.12
C SER A 73 -3.41 5.52 -14.37
N GLU A 74 -4.02 5.39 -15.55
CA GLU A 74 -4.67 4.14 -15.97
C GLU A 74 -3.70 2.95 -15.97
N ASP A 75 -2.50 3.13 -16.55
CA ASP A 75 -1.46 2.10 -16.58
C ASP A 75 -1.00 1.68 -15.18
N GLN A 76 -0.86 2.64 -14.27
CA GLN A 76 -0.49 2.35 -12.89
C GLN A 76 -1.58 1.57 -12.15
N ARG A 77 -2.86 1.93 -12.34
CA ARG A 77 -3.99 1.16 -11.80
C ARG A 77 -4.03 -0.25 -12.37
N ALA A 78 -3.77 -0.40 -13.67
CA ALA A 78 -3.69 -1.70 -14.32
C ALA A 78 -2.53 -2.55 -13.76
N GLY A 79 -1.38 -1.93 -13.47
CA GLY A 79 -0.26 -2.59 -12.79
C GLY A 79 -0.64 -3.16 -11.42
N VAL A 80 -1.37 -2.38 -10.60
CA VAL A 80 -1.88 -2.87 -9.31
C VAL A 80 -2.86 -4.03 -9.51
N ALA A 81 -3.77 -3.95 -10.48
CA ALA A 81 -4.70 -5.03 -10.78
C ALA A 81 -4.00 -6.32 -11.24
N ALA A 82 -3.00 -6.21 -12.11
CA ALA A 82 -2.19 -7.34 -12.55
C ALA A 82 -1.44 -7.98 -11.37
N TRP A 83 -0.83 -7.16 -10.50
CA TRP A 83 -0.14 -7.64 -9.32
C TRP A 83 -1.09 -8.37 -8.36
N CYS A 84 -2.25 -7.78 -8.02
CA CYS A 84 -3.23 -8.40 -7.13
C CYS A 84 -3.72 -9.75 -7.68
N LYS A 85 -3.98 -9.83 -8.99
CA LYS A 85 -4.41 -11.09 -9.65
C LYS A 85 -3.33 -12.17 -9.60
N ALA A 86 -2.05 -11.78 -9.70
CA ALA A 86 -0.93 -12.71 -9.67
C ALA A 86 -0.62 -13.24 -8.26
N HIS A 87 -0.89 -12.45 -7.21
CA HIS A 87 -0.44 -12.74 -5.84
C HIS A 87 -1.57 -13.12 -4.87
N TRP A 88 -2.82 -12.74 -5.13
CA TRP A 88 -3.94 -13.06 -4.25
C TRP A 88 -4.74 -14.25 -4.78
N PRO A 89 -5.13 -15.19 -3.91
CA PRO A 89 -6.03 -16.27 -4.31
C PRO A 89 -7.40 -15.68 -4.65
N ALA A 90 -8.07 -16.27 -5.64
CA ALA A 90 -9.46 -15.96 -5.97
C ALA A 90 -10.36 -16.10 -4.73
#